data_AF-A0A1Y2FRV3-F1
#
_entry.id   AF-A0A1Y2FRV3-F1
#
_cell.length_a   1.000
_cell.length_b   1.000
_cell.length_c   1.000
_cell.angle_alpha   90.00
_cell.angle_beta   90.00
_cell.angle_gamma   90.00
#
_symmetry.space_group_name_H-M   'P 1'
#
loop_
_entity.id
_entity.type
_entity.pdbx_description
1 polymer ?
#
loop_
_entity_poly.entity_id
_entity_poly.type
_entity_poly.pdbx_seq_one_letter_code
_entity_poly.pdbx_strand_id
1 'polypeptide(L)'
;MAIKIERSTLSTSDPLVRPSDNLFLPRGGAFHLALLSGYAYGLMDESFLREGMLVSSAAQSFITIVHCAATKRTSLCQTPTNLCDFSCFAELFSWLAEDSPAASVEVLIVYDPTTSTPSPTFQASLRSSAAPSIALTFSTELQPSPFTLIEVAKVTARTRILQIPFGYGIHVAATSAIEEGSRMNNLWSGILGIEAALRQMKNQSPRPPPMQYDGTRIAPRLPTISDDVQTLLKGAWEKEGRGRGAVEGFLMDKIANFERWVDPTTPKGRLEAYLMMCQGQEAFCAVCGSNGEVLRCSGCGWATYCSPMHQRDNWAHHRSWCKKNRRSTHS
;
A
#
# COMPACT_ATOMS: atom_id res chain seq x y z
N MET A 1 -25.21 -0.75 16.25
CA MET A 1 -24.53 -1.97 16.74
C MET A 1 -23.05 -1.73 16.61
N ALA A 2 -22.28 -1.94 17.68
CA ALA A 2 -20.82 -1.77 17.64
C ALA A 2 -20.16 -2.80 16.70
N ILE A 3 -19.04 -2.42 16.07
CA ILE A 3 -18.10 -3.34 15.43
C ILE A 3 -17.82 -4.52 16.39
N LYS A 4 -18.16 -5.74 15.96
CA LYS A 4 -17.73 -6.95 16.66
C LYS A 4 -16.35 -7.32 16.14
N ILE A 5 -15.37 -7.39 17.04
CA ILE A 5 -14.02 -7.82 16.73
C ILE A 5 -13.88 -9.26 17.20
N GLU A 6 -13.77 -10.18 16.25
CA GLU A 6 -13.36 -11.55 16.53
C GLU A 6 -11.87 -11.70 16.22
N ARG A 7 -11.14 -12.33 17.14
CA ARG A 7 -9.69 -12.50 17.05
C ARG A 7 -9.38 -13.97 16.90
N SER A 8 -8.51 -14.28 15.94
CA SER A 8 -7.87 -15.58 15.87
C SER A 8 -6.37 -15.38 15.76
N THR A 9 -5.63 -15.93 16.73
CA THR A 9 -4.18 -15.99 16.68
C THR A 9 -3.79 -17.12 15.75
N LEU A 10 -3.02 -16.82 14.69
CA LEU A 10 -2.43 -17.86 13.87
C LEU A 10 -1.08 -18.26 14.46
N SER A 11 -0.72 -19.53 14.38
CA SER A 11 0.63 -19.98 14.71
C SER A 11 1.54 -19.91 13.48
N THR A 12 2.85 -19.98 13.67
CA THR A 12 3.80 -20.16 12.56
C THR A 12 3.64 -21.50 11.83
N SER A 13 2.89 -22.44 12.42
CA SER A 13 2.50 -23.72 11.81
C SER A 13 1.15 -23.67 11.10
N ASP A 14 0.45 -22.54 11.14
CA ASP A 14 -0.80 -22.36 10.43
C ASP A 14 -0.54 -22.47 8.91
N PRO A 15 -1.33 -23.24 8.15
CA PRO A 15 -1.11 -23.42 6.72
C PRO A 15 -1.21 -22.12 5.91
N LEU A 16 -1.80 -21.05 6.48
CA LEU A 16 -1.81 -19.72 5.88
C LEU A 16 -0.51 -18.95 6.13
N VAL A 17 0.27 -19.31 7.14
CA VAL A 17 1.50 -18.62 7.54
C VAL A 17 2.71 -19.41 7.05
N ARG A 18 3.62 -18.75 6.33
CA ARG A 18 4.92 -19.33 5.98
C ARG A 18 6.04 -18.36 6.37
N PRO A 19 7.17 -18.85 6.90
CA PRO A 19 8.41 -18.09 6.91
C PRO A 19 8.66 -17.54 5.51
N SER A 20 8.97 -16.26 5.42
CA SER A 20 9.17 -15.62 4.14
C SER A 20 10.52 -16.04 3.58
N ASP A 21 10.60 -17.18 2.88
CA ASP A 21 11.79 -17.58 2.10
C ASP A 21 12.15 -16.51 1.04
N ASN A 22 11.21 -15.61 0.72
CA ASN A 22 11.35 -14.46 -0.15
C ASN A 22 10.62 -13.26 0.49
N LEU A 23 11.32 -12.20 0.93
CA LEU A 23 10.74 -10.96 1.51
C LEU A 23 9.77 -10.17 0.62
N PHE A 24 9.44 -10.71 -0.53
CA PHE A 24 8.41 -10.15 -1.39
C PHE A 24 7.08 -10.68 -0.92
N LEU A 25 6.11 -9.76 -0.86
CA LEU A 25 4.71 -10.11 -0.67
C LEU A 25 4.38 -11.35 -1.49
N PRO A 26 3.55 -12.25 -0.95
CA PRO A 26 3.18 -13.50 -1.60
C PRO A 26 2.92 -13.30 -3.10
N ARG A 27 3.70 -13.98 -3.96
CA ARG A 27 3.49 -14.00 -5.43
C ARG A 27 2.23 -14.80 -5.73
N GLY A 28 1.09 -14.16 -5.51
CA GLY A 28 -0.26 -14.71 -5.64
C GLY A 28 -1.11 -14.35 -4.43
N GLY A 29 -2.28 -13.76 -4.70
CA GLY A 29 -3.19 -13.26 -3.66
C GLY A 29 -4.23 -14.30 -3.30
N ALA A 30 -4.58 -14.39 -2.01
CA ALA A 30 -5.79 -15.08 -1.56
C ALA A 30 -7.00 -14.58 -2.35
N PHE A 31 -7.67 -15.42 -3.19
CA PHE A 31 -8.79 -14.95 -4.03
C PHE A 31 -9.89 -14.29 -3.26
N HIS A 32 -10.03 -14.64 -2.00
CA HIS A 32 -11.08 -14.09 -1.18
C HIS A 32 -10.63 -12.81 -0.46
N LEU A 33 -9.36 -12.38 -0.51
CA LEU A 33 -8.89 -11.14 0.12
C LEU A 33 -8.21 -10.21 -0.89
N ALA A 34 -8.55 -8.93 -0.85
CA ALA A 34 -7.80 -7.90 -1.55
C ALA A 34 -6.56 -7.51 -0.74
N LEU A 35 -5.37 -7.50 -1.35
CA LEU A 35 -4.14 -7.08 -0.68
C LEU A 35 -4.00 -5.56 -0.74
N LEU A 36 -4.14 -4.90 0.41
CA LEU A 36 -3.89 -3.47 0.58
C LEU A 36 -2.40 -3.23 0.83
N SER A 37 -1.80 -2.39 0.00
CA SER A 37 -0.41 -1.97 0.10
C SER A 37 -0.17 -1.06 1.29
N GLY A 38 1.07 -1.08 1.78
CA GLY A 38 1.58 -0.13 2.76
C GLY A 38 1.24 1.30 2.38
N TYR A 39 0.68 2.07 3.32
CA TYR A 39 0.36 3.50 3.13
C TYR A 39 -0.73 3.78 2.10
N ALA A 40 -1.66 2.85 1.87
CA ALA A 40 -2.84 3.04 1.04
C ALA A 40 -4.13 2.87 1.86
N TYR A 41 -5.27 3.21 1.24
CA TYR A 41 -6.59 2.82 1.74
C TYR A 41 -7.43 2.10 0.70
N GLY A 42 -8.38 1.30 1.18
CA GLY A 42 -9.35 0.60 0.37
C GLY A 42 -10.77 0.83 0.88
N LEU A 43 -11.71 0.86 -0.05
CA LEU A 43 -13.14 0.94 0.20
C LEU A 43 -13.78 -0.44 0.00
N MET A 44 -14.81 -0.75 0.78
CA MET A 44 -15.59 -1.99 0.72
C MET A 44 -17.07 -1.68 0.99
N ASP A 45 -17.94 -2.12 0.10
CA ASP A 45 -19.39 -2.07 0.28
C ASP A 45 -20.01 -3.45 -0.05
N GLU A 46 -21.33 -3.53 -0.16
CA GLU A 46 -22.02 -4.79 -0.49
C GLU A 46 -21.69 -5.33 -1.90
N SER A 47 -21.13 -4.51 -2.78
CA SER A 47 -20.69 -4.91 -4.13
C SER A 47 -19.26 -5.44 -4.17
N PHE A 48 -18.52 -5.36 -3.06
CA PHE A 48 -17.14 -5.83 -2.97
C PHE A 48 -17.07 -7.35 -3.14
N LEU A 49 -16.45 -7.78 -4.24
CA LEU A 49 -16.42 -9.19 -4.67
C LEU A 49 -15.52 -10.10 -3.83
N ARG A 50 -14.81 -9.56 -2.84
CA ARG A 50 -13.87 -10.30 -1.98
C ARG A 50 -14.44 -10.41 -0.56
N GLU A 51 -14.06 -11.45 0.17
CA GLU A 51 -14.43 -11.65 1.58
C GLU A 51 -13.73 -10.69 2.55
N GLY A 52 -12.73 -9.92 2.10
CA GLY A 52 -12.05 -8.97 2.97
C GLY A 52 -10.81 -8.33 2.36
N MET A 53 -10.04 -7.67 3.22
CA MET A 53 -8.80 -6.99 2.86
C MET A 53 -7.65 -7.45 3.75
N LEU A 54 -6.57 -7.85 3.12
CA LEU A 54 -5.31 -8.20 3.77
C LEU A 54 -4.41 -6.97 3.83
N VAL A 55 -3.83 -6.67 4.99
CA VAL A 55 -2.88 -5.56 5.14
C VAL A 55 -1.66 -6.02 5.93
N SER A 56 -0.46 -5.75 5.42
CA SER A 56 0.76 -5.97 6.17
C SER A 56 1.04 -4.73 7.01
N SER A 57 1.21 -4.91 8.32
CA SER A 57 1.58 -3.78 9.18
C SER A 57 3.00 -3.34 8.86
N ALA A 58 3.11 -2.08 8.47
CA ALA A 58 4.36 -1.41 8.23
C ALA A 58 4.84 -0.81 9.55
N ALA A 59 6.16 -0.79 9.74
CA ALA A 59 6.77 -0.11 10.86
C ALA A 59 6.23 1.33 10.96
N GLN A 60 5.91 1.76 12.18
CA GLN A 60 5.42 3.12 12.44
C GLN A 60 4.11 3.46 11.70
N SER A 61 3.24 2.46 11.56
CA SER A 61 1.87 2.67 11.10
C SER A 61 0.89 2.03 12.05
N PHE A 62 -0.35 2.52 12.05
CA PHE A 62 -1.48 1.83 12.65
C PHE A 62 -2.52 1.57 11.55
N ILE A 63 -3.36 0.57 11.79
CA ILE A 63 -4.46 0.22 10.90
C ILE A 63 -5.69 0.96 11.40
N THR A 64 -6.30 1.75 10.53
CA THR A 64 -7.55 2.47 10.79
C THR A 64 -8.66 1.80 10.01
N ILE A 65 -9.66 1.28 10.73
CA ILE A 65 -10.85 0.67 10.16
C ILE A 65 -11.99 1.64 10.43
N VAL A 66 -12.66 2.08 9.37
CA VAL A 66 -13.75 3.04 9.47
C VAL A 66 -15.00 2.40 8.89
N HIS A 67 -16.08 2.39 9.64
CA HIS A 67 -17.29 1.67 9.24
C HIS A 67 -18.56 2.46 9.54
N CYS A 68 -19.46 2.51 8.56
CA CYS A 68 -20.78 3.10 8.71
C CYS A 68 -21.86 2.01 8.72
N ALA A 69 -22.58 1.89 9.83
CA ALA A 69 -23.64 0.88 9.97
C ALA A 69 -24.81 1.10 9.00
N ALA A 70 -25.14 2.37 8.71
CA ALA A 70 -26.30 2.73 7.93
C ALA A 70 -26.12 2.39 6.43
N THR A 71 -24.94 2.67 5.89
CA THR A 71 -24.61 2.40 4.48
C THR A 71 -23.94 1.04 4.28
N LYS A 72 -23.57 0.35 5.37
CA LYS A 72 -22.80 -0.90 5.38
C LYS A 72 -21.45 -0.79 4.65
N ARG A 73 -20.96 0.43 4.51
CA ARG A 73 -19.67 0.73 3.89
C ARG A 73 -18.56 0.65 4.94
N THR A 74 -17.42 0.09 4.55
CA THR A 74 -16.22 -0.04 5.36
C THR A 74 -15.03 0.49 4.57
N SER A 75 -14.11 1.16 5.24
CA SER A 75 -12.79 1.43 4.71
C SER A 75 -11.71 0.90 5.64
N LEU A 76 -10.64 0.40 5.01
CA LEU A 76 -9.42 0.02 5.68
C LEU A 76 -8.31 0.96 5.20
N CYS A 77 -7.61 1.61 6.12
CA CYS A 77 -6.51 2.52 5.83
C CYS A 77 -5.30 2.15 6.68
N GLN A 78 -4.12 2.13 6.05
CA GLN A 78 -2.87 2.03 6.78
C GLN A 78 -2.23 3.41 6.95
N THR A 79 -2.25 3.90 8.17
CA THR A 79 -1.95 5.29 8.48
C THR A 79 -0.58 5.41 9.15
N PRO A 80 0.35 6.22 8.60
CA PRO A 80 1.60 6.54 9.30
C PRO A 80 1.35 7.19 10.66
N THR A 81 2.14 6.84 11.68
CA THR A 81 2.01 7.43 13.02
C THR A 81 2.29 8.93 13.06
N ASN A 82 3.05 9.44 12.09
CA ASN A 82 3.42 10.84 11.94
C ASN A 82 2.65 11.56 10.81
N LEU A 83 1.52 11.01 10.35
CA LEU A 83 0.66 11.70 9.37
C LEU A 83 0.15 13.01 9.97
N CYS A 84 0.25 14.11 9.22
CA CYS A 84 -0.27 15.41 9.62
C CYS A 84 -1.36 15.95 8.70
N ASP A 85 -1.51 15.35 7.51
CA ASP A 85 -2.54 15.70 6.54
C ASP A 85 -3.58 14.59 6.51
N PHE A 86 -4.78 14.90 7.00
CA PHE A 86 -5.90 13.96 7.12
C PHE A 86 -6.97 14.22 6.07
N SER A 87 -6.69 15.02 5.04
CA SER A 87 -7.64 15.37 3.98
C SER A 87 -8.26 14.14 3.29
N CYS A 88 -7.50 13.04 3.13
CA CYS A 88 -8.03 11.79 2.58
C CYS A 88 -9.19 11.21 3.41
N PHE A 89 -9.23 11.47 4.72
CA PHE A 89 -10.33 11.01 5.56
C PHE A 89 -11.62 11.81 5.34
N ALA A 90 -11.54 13.06 4.87
CA ALA A 90 -12.74 13.84 4.56
C ALA A 90 -13.54 13.21 3.41
N GLU A 91 -12.85 12.81 2.33
CA GLU A 91 -13.44 12.08 1.21
C GLU A 91 -13.99 10.73 1.66
N LEU A 92 -13.23 10.02 2.49
CA LEU A 92 -13.58 8.70 3.01
C LEU A 92 -14.84 8.76 3.90
N PHE A 93 -14.92 9.73 4.82
CA PHE A 93 -16.12 9.94 5.65
C PHE A 93 -17.33 10.34 4.82
N SER A 94 -17.13 11.19 3.80
CA SER A 94 -18.20 11.59 2.89
C SER A 94 -18.75 10.39 2.13
N TRP A 95 -17.88 9.52 1.59
CA TRP A 95 -18.28 8.27 0.94
C TRP A 95 -18.99 7.32 1.91
N LEU A 96 -18.53 7.20 3.15
CA LEU A 96 -19.19 6.34 4.14
C LEU A 96 -20.62 6.80 4.49
N ALA A 97 -20.89 8.10 4.43
CA ALA A 97 -22.14 8.71 4.87
C ALA A 97 -23.04 9.25 3.73
N GLU A 98 -22.65 9.04 2.47
CA GLU A 98 -23.29 9.63 1.28
C GLU A 98 -24.82 9.47 1.26
N ASP A 99 -25.32 8.27 1.63
CA ASP A 99 -26.75 7.94 1.63
C ASP A 99 -27.43 8.16 3.00
N SER A 100 -26.71 8.68 4.00
CA SER A 100 -27.20 8.81 5.37
C SER A 100 -26.53 10.00 6.09
N PRO A 101 -27.07 11.21 5.97
CA PRO A 101 -26.46 12.42 6.52
C PRO A 101 -26.42 12.44 8.06
N ALA A 102 -27.21 11.59 8.74
CA ALA A 102 -27.18 11.40 10.19
C ALA A 102 -26.42 10.13 10.61
N ALA A 103 -25.58 9.58 9.73
CA ALA A 103 -24.82 8.38 10.01
C ALA A 103 -23.84 8.60 11.17
N SER A 104 -23.87 7.64 12.10
CA SER A 104 -22.75 7.42 13.02
C SER A 104 -21.71 6.53 12.35
N VAL A 105 -20.46 6.97 12.38
CA VAL A 105 -19.31 6.27 11.83
C VAL A 105 -18.41 5.79 12.98
N GLU A 106 -18.15 4.49 12.98
CA GLU A 106 -17.31 3.83 13.97
C GLU A 106 -15.87 3.75 13.43
N VAL A 107 -14.91 4.24 14.21
CA VAL A 107 -13.48 4.25 13.89
C VAL A 107 -12.76 3.33 14.87
N LEU A 108 -12.25 2.21 14.37
CA LEU A 108 -11.41 1.29 15.12
C LEU A 108 -9.94 1.51 14.73
N ILE A 109 -9.09 1.78 15.70
CA ILE A 109 -7.65 1.93 15.50
C ILE A 109 -6.93 0.72 16.10
N VAL A 110 -6.26 -0.05 15.26
CA VAL A 110 -5.43 -1.19 15.67
C VAL A 110 -3.97 -0.79 15.55
N TYR A 111 -3.20 -0.95 16.63
CA TYR A 111 -1.79 -0.54 16.67
C TYR A 111 -0.91 -1.61 17.30
N ASP A 112 0.34 -1.67 16.83
CA ASP A 112 1.37 -2.54 17.40
C ASP A 112 1.88 -1.92 18.71
N PRO A 113 2.04 -2.69 19.81
CA PRO A 113 2.57 -2.16 21.07
C PRO A 113 3.98 -1.56 20.97
N THR A 114 4.76 -1.95 19.95
CA THR A 114 6.09 -1.36 19.64
C THR A 114 5.97 0.00 18.95
N THR A 115 4.80 0.33 18.41
CA THR A 115 4.48 1.65 17.89
C THR A 115 3.89 2.54 19.00
N SER A 116 4.11 3.84 18.90
CA SER A 116 3.48 4.80 19.80
C SER A 116 1.96 4.68 19.72
N THR A 117 1.28 4.61 20.88
CA THR A 117 -0.18 4.67 20.94
C THR A 117 -0.71 5.85 20.10
N PRO A 118 -1.79 5.67 19.33
CA PRO A 118 -2.38 6.75 18.55
C PRO A 118 -2.63 7.97 19.42
N SER A 119 -2.03 9.11 19.05
CA SER A 119 -2.12 10.35 19.83
C SER A 119 -3.58 10.80 19.93
N PRO A 120 -4.04 11.40 21.05
CA PRO A 120 -5.34 12.07 21.12
C PRO A 120 -5.54 13.12 20.01
N THR A 121 -4.45 13.75 19.55
CA THR A 121 -4.47 14.69 18.42
C THR A 121 -4.88 14.03 17.11
N PHE A 122 -4.60 12.73 16.93
CA PHE A 122 -5.04 11.97 15.77
C PHE A 122 -6.57 11.89 15.73
N GLN A 123 -7.22 11.50 16.84
CA GLN A 123 -8.68 11.47 16.91
C GLN A 123 -9.32 12.85 16.71
N ALA A 124 -8.72 13.91 17.28
CA ALA A 124 -9.17 15.27 17.07
C ALA A 124 -9.09 15.68 15.58
N SER A 125 -8.01 15.29 14.89
CA SER A 125 -7.80 15.59 13.47
C SER A 125 -8.77 14.82 12.56
N LEU A 126 -9.11 13.58 12.93
CA LEU A 126 -10.16 12.83 12.23
C LEU A 126 -11.53 13.49 12.42
N ARG A 127 -11.87 13.93 13.63
CA ARG A 127 -13.13 14.67 13.87
C ARG A 127 -13.20 15.97 13.07
N SER A 128 -12.10 16.72 12.97
CA SER A 128 -12.08 17.96 12.17
C SER A 128 -12.18 17.71 10.67
N SER A 129 -11.84 16.50 10.20
CA SER A 129 -11.93 16.13 8.79
C SER A 129 -13.32 15.63 8.41
N ALA A 130 -14.15 15.21 9.38
CA ALA A 130 -15.53 14.80 9.14
C ALA A 130 -16.45 16.02 8.96
N ALA A 131 -17.45 15.89 8.08
CA ALA A 131 -18.50 16.89 7.99
C ALA A 131 -19.24 17.00 9.34
N PRO A 132 -19.76 18.19 9.73
CA PRO A 132 -20.43 18.38 11.03
C PRO A 132 -21.61 17.44 11.29
N SER A 133 -22.23 16.89 10.25
CA SER A 133 -23.35 15.97 10.34
C SER A 133 -22.94 14.51 10.62
N ILE A 134 -21.66 14.18 10.46
CA ILE A 134 -21.14 12.82 10.64
C ILE A 134 -20.58 12.67 12.05
N ALA A 135 -21.27 11.90 12.89
CA ALA A 135 -20.80 11.61 14.24
C ALA A 135 -19.73 10.50 14.21
N LEU A 136 -18.54 10.77 14.77
CA LEU A 136 -17.47 9.78 14.89
C LEU A 136 -17.39 9.20 16.31
N THR A 137 -17.42 7.87 16.42
CA THR A 137 -17.10 7.14 17.65
C THR A 137 -15.81 6.37 17.49
N PHE A 138 -14.95 6.35 18.51
CA PHE A 138 -13.61 5.77 18.43
C PHE A 138 -13.45 4.60 19.38
N SER A 139 -12.78 3.55 18.90
CA SER A 139 -12.21 2.49 19.72
C SER A 139 -10.74 2.28 19.32
N THR A 140 -9.94 1.87 20.28
CA THR A 140 -8.51 1.62 20.09
C THR A 140 -8.20 0.24 20.64
N GLU A 141 -7.49 -0.56 19.87
CA GLU A 141 -7.16 -1.93 20.22
C GLU A 141 -5.67 -2.20 20.03
N LEU A 142 -5.08 -2.85 21.02
CA LEU A 142 -3.73 -3.39 20.92
C LEU A 142 -3.73 -4.58 19.98
N GLN A 143 -2.71 -4.66 19.14
CA GLN A 143 -2.43 -5.85 18.36
C GLN A 143 -1.98 -6.99 19.31
N PRO A 144 -2.73 -8.10 19.39
CA PRO A 144 -2.52 -9.12 20.40
C PRO A 144 -1.37 -10.10 20.08
N SER A 145 -0.97 -10.23 18.81
CA SER A 145 0.06 -11.17 18.35
C SER A 145 0.62 -10.74 16.99
N PRO A 146 1.86 -11.10 16.63
CA PRO A 146 2.40 -10.91 15.28
C PRO A 146 1.48 -11.46 14.18
N PHE A 147 0.81 -12.60 14.40
CA PHE A 147 -0.13 -13.18 13.45
C PHE A 147 -1.56 -13.10 13.98
N THR A 148 -2.27 -12.05 13.60
CA THR A 148 -3.64 -11.85 14.05
C THR A 148 -4.56 -11.77 12.86
N LEU A 149 -5.54 -12.66 12.81
CA LEU A 149 -6.74 -12.48 12.01
C LEU A 149 -7.76 -11.69 12.84
N ILE A 150 -8.08 -10.49 12.39
CA ILE A 150 -9.11 -9.63 12.95
C ILE A 150 -10.30 -9.74 12.01
N GLU A 151 -11.35 -10.43 12.44
CA GLU A 151 -12.63 -10.38 11.74
C GLU A 151 -13.46 -9.24 12.31
N VAL A 152 -13.69 -8.24 11.46
CA VAL A 152 -14.64 -7.15 11.70
C VAL A 152 -15.96 -7.62 11.10
N ALA A 153 -16.83 -8.15 11.95
CA ALA A 153 -18.15 -8.65 11.55
C ALA A 153 -19.24 -7.63 11.91
N LYS A 154 -20.08 -7.27 10.94
CA LYS A 154 -21.31 -6.51 11.20
C LYS A 154 -22.41 -6.94 10.24
N VAL A 155 -23.44 -7.62 10.76
CA VAL A 155 -24.72 -8.07 10.18
C VAL A 155 -24.72 -8.53 8.70
N THR A 156 -24.26 -7.71 7.76
CA THR A 156 -24.23 -7.96 6.31
C THR A 156 -22.84 -7.96 5.69
N ALA A 157 -21.79 -7.56 6.43
CA ALA A 157 -20.41 -7.56 5.97
C ALA A 157 -19.49 -8.21 7.00
N ARG A 158 -18.61 -9.08 6.52
CA ARG A 158 -17.45 -9.58 7.26
C ARG A 158 -16.22 -9.04 6.55
N THR A 159 -15.37 -8.33 7.28
CA THR A 159 -14.06 -7.94 6.78
C THR A 159 -13.03 -8.68 7.60
N ARG A 160 -12.33 -9.61 6.97
CA ARG A 160 -11.15 -10.26 7.56
C ARG A 160 -9.92 -9.44 7.27
N ILE A 161 -9.23 -9.06 8.32
CA ILE A 161 -7.97 -8.33 8.30
C ILE A 161 -6.93 -9.26 8.88
N LEU A 162 -6.13 -9.84 8.00
CA LEU A 162 -5.00 -10.64 8.43
C LEU A 162 -3.78 -9.74 8.54
N GLN A 163 -3.19 -9.72 9.73
CA GLN A 163 -1.96 -9.01 9.99
C GLN A 163 -0.81 -10.01 10.11
N ILE A 164 0.26 -9.71 9.38
CA ILE A 164 1.45 -10.56 9.28
C ILE A 164 2.66 -9.67 9.56
N PRO A 165 3.58 -10.10 10.45
CA PRO A 165 4.77 -9.34 10.76
C PRO A 165 5.75 -9.35 9.59
N PHE A 166 6.70 -8.42 9.61
CA PHE A 166 7.78 -8.41 8.64
C PHE A 166 8.56 -9.75 8.65
N GLY A 167 8.99 -10.23 7.48
CA GLY A 167 9.69 -11.51 7.35
C GLY A 167 8.78 -12.74 7.31
N TYR A 168 7.46 -12.55 7.23
CA TYR A 168 6.50 -13.62 7.02
C TYR A 168 5.58 -13.29 5.84
N GLY A 169 5.12 -14.32 5.17
CA GLY A 169 4.20 -14.22 4.04
C GLY A 169 3.00 -15.13 4.20
N ILE A 170 2.01 -14.97 3.32
CA ILE A 170 0.91 -15.93 3.20
C ILE A 170 1.32 -17.06 2.29
N HIS A 171 0.93 -18.28 2.63
CA HIS A 171 1.13 -19.41 1.73
C HIS A 171 0.30 -19.27 0.45
N VAL A 172 0.99 -18.99 -0.64
CA VAL A 172 0.38 -18.61 -1.92
C VAL A 172 -0.16 -19.79 -2.73
N ALA A 173 0.30 -21.00 -2.46
CA ALA A 173 -0.17 -22.19 -3.19
C ALA A 173 -1.65 -22.52 -2.87
N ALA A 174 -2.24 -21.92 -1.82
CA ALA A 174 -3.68 -21.94 -1.59
C ALA A 174 -4.44 -20.94 -2.48
N THR A 175 -3.72 -20.23 -3.37
CA THR A 175 -4.20 -19.05 -4.06
C THR A 175 -3.70 -18.96 -5.54
N SER A 176 -4.39 -19.59 -6.50
CA SER A 176 -4.39 -19.40 -7.98
C SER A 176 -4.64 -17.96 -8.53
N ALA A 177 -3.75 -16.99 -8.31
CA ALA A 177 -4.03 -15.60 -8.70
C ALA A 177 -3.53 -15.24 -10.09
N ILE A 178 -4.33 -14.41 -10.77
CA ILE A 178 -3.98 -13.69 -12.00
C ILE A 178 -2.69 -12.91 -11.72
N GLU A 179 -1.60 -13.25 -12.42
CA GLU A 179 -0.26 -12.67 -12.24
C GLU A 179 -0.26 -11.13 -12.27
N GLU A 180 -1.14 -10.54 -13.08
CA GLU A 180 -1.27 -9.10 -13.25
C GLU A 180 -1.64 -8.35 -11.95
N GLY A 181 -2.55 -8.91 -11.13
CA GLY A 181 -2.97 -8.29 -9.88
C GLY A 181 -1.86 -8.29 -8.81
N SER A 182 -1.10 -9.38 -8.72
CA SER A 182 0.04 -9.47 -7.79
C SER A 182 1.12 -8.46 -8.15
N ARG A 183 1.41 -8.31 -9.45
CA ARG A 183 2.40 -7.36 -9.92
C ARG A 183 2.02 -5.90 -9.66
N MET A 184 0.77 -5.52 -9.96
CA MET A 184 0.27 -4.18 -9.64
C MET A 184 0.46 -3.88 -8.15
N ASN A 185 0.09 -4.82 -7.28
CA ASN A 185 0.25 -4.66 -5.83
C ASN A 185 1.72 -4.54 -5.40
N ASN A 186 2.64 -5.27 -6.02
CA ASN A 186 4.07 -5.13 -5.75
C ASN A 186 4.58 -3.74 -6.16
N LEU A 187 4.15 -3.22 -7.31
CA LEU A 187 4.50 -1.87 -7.76
C LEU A 187 3.93 -0.80 -6.82
N TRP A 188 2.67 -0.94 -6.40
CA TRP A 188 2.05 -0.07 -5.41
C TRP A 188 2.84 -0.05 -4.09
N SER A 189 3.09 -1.24 -3.51
CA SER A 189 3.83 -1.37 -2.26
C SER A 189 5.24 -0.82 -2.37
N GLY A 190 5.92 -1.02 -3.50
CA GLY A 190 7.29 -0.55 -3.70
C GLY A 190 7.35 0.95 -3.83
N ILE A 191 6.50 1.52 -4.67
CA ILE A 191 6.43 2.96 -4.89
C ILE A 191 6.08 3.72 -3.60
N LEU A 192 5.01 3.30 -2.91
CA LEU A 192 4.58 3.94 -1.67
C LEU A 192 5.62 3.78 -0.56
N GLY A 193 6.24 2.59 -0.49
CA GLY A 193 7.33 2.32 0.45
C GLY A 193 8.56 3.20 0.24
N ILE A 194 9.01 3.40 -1.02
CA ILE A 194 10.12 4.31 -1.35
C ILE A 194 9.76 5.74 -0.93
N GLU A 195 8.58 6.24 -1.29
CA GLU A 195 8.15 7.60 -0.96
C GLU A 195 8.08 7.81 0.56
N ALA A 196 7.51 6.86 1.31
CA ALA A 196 7.42 6.92 2.76
C ALA A 196 8.80 6.93 3.42
N ALA A 197 9.70 6.03 3.00
CA ALA A 197 11.06 5.95 3.52
C ALA A 197 11.86 7.23 3.24
N LEU A 198 11.74 7.80 2.04
CA LEU A 198 12.42 9.05 1.70
C LEU A 198 11.93 10.24 2.52
N ARG A 199 10.62 10.35 2.70
CA ARG A 199 10.04 11.43 3.52
C ARG A 199 10.54 11.34 4.94
N GLN A 200 10.56 10.14 5.50
CA GLN A 200 11.12 9.91 6.82
C GLN A 200 12.60 10.32 6.90
N MET A 201 13.42 9.92 5.93
CA MET A 201 14.84 10.33 5.89
C MET A 201 15.03 11.85 5.76
N LYS A 202 14.07 12.55 5.15
CA LYS A 202 14.08 14.01 4.99
C LYS A 202 13.33 14.76 6.10
N ASN A 203 12.85 14.06 7.14
CA ASN A 203 11.98 14.62 8.18
C ASN A 203 10.76 15.37 7.62
N GLN A 204 10.20 14.88 6.51
CA GLN A 204 9.02 15.42 5.88
C GLN A 204 7.78 14.67 6.34
N SER A 205 6.67 15.37 6.41
CA SER A 205 5.38 14.74 6.67
C SER A 205 5.03 13.70 5.60
N PRO A 206 4.45 12.56 5.99
CA PRO A 206 3.90 11.58 5.06
C PRO A 206 2.83 12.21 4.18
N ARG A 207 2.64 11.66 2.98
CA ARG A 207 1.48 12.01 2.14
C ARG A 207 0.23 11.34 2.68
N PRO A 208 -0.96 11.92 2.42
CA PRO A 208 -2.21 11.20 2.55
C PRO A 208 -2.14 9.86 1.79
N PRO A 209 -2.56 8.76 2.42
CA PRO A 209 -2.67 7.47 1.73
C PRO A 209 -3.54 7.58 0.47
N PRO A 210 -3.07 7.14 -0.71
CA PRO A 210 -3.91 7.08 -1.90
C PRO A 210 -4.88 5.89 -1.85
N MET A 211 -6.00 6.04 -2.56
CA MET A 211 -6.98 4.96 -2.75
C MET A 211 -6.40 3.86 -3.66
N GLN A 212 -6.33 2.64 -3.16
CA GLN A 212 -5.94 1.47 -3.95
C GLN A 212 -7.14 0.61 -4.34
N TYR A 213 -8.24 0.63 -3.58
CA TYR A 213 -9.46 -0.11 -3.90
C TYR A 213 -10.67 0.79 -3.77
N ASP A 214 -11.52 0.82 -4.79
CA ASP A 214 -12.72 1.67 -4.84
C ASP A 214 -14.01 0.97 -4.37
N GLY A 215 -13.91 -0.25 -3.85
CA GLY A 215 -15.06 -1.09 -3.51
C GLY A 215 -15.39 -2.16 -4.55
N THR A 216 -14.84 -2.07 -5.77
CA THR A 216 -15.07 -3.09 -6.82
C THR A 216 -13.79 -3.55 -7.48
N ARG A 217 -12.84 -2.63 -7.67
CA ARG A 217 -11.63 -2.84 -8.46
C ARG A 217 -10.42 -2.25 -7.76
N ILE A 218 -9.26 -2.79 -8.12
CA ILE A 218 -8.00 -2.12 -7.84
C ILE A 218 -7.94 -0.82 -8.64
N ALA A 219 -7.34 0.21 -8.06
CA ALA A 219 -7.13 1.48 -8.71
C ALA A 219 -6.47 1.26 -10.08
N PRO A 220 -7.02 1.86 -11.15
CA PRO A 220 -6.56 1.59 -12.53
C PRO A 220 -5.19 2.19 -12.82
N ARG A 221 -4.60 2.90 -11.85
CA ARG A 221 -3.32 3.60 -11.96
C ARG A 221 -2.50 3.42 -10.68
N LEU A 222 -1.19 3.43 -10.83
CA LEU A 222 -0.20 3.61 -9.78
C LEU A 222 -0.31 5.02 -9.16
N PRO A 223 0.13 5.18 -7.91
CA PRO A 223 0.21 6.47 -7.26
C PRO A 223 1.23 7.38 -7.93
N THR A 224 0.94 8.67 -7.97
CA THR A 224 1.84 9.68 -8.54
C THR A 224 3.13 9.78 -7.70
N ILE A 225 4.27 9.55 -8.35
CA ILE A 225 5.59 9.54 -7.71
C ILE A 225 6.28 10.90 -7.73
N SER A 226 7.05 11.21 -6.68
CA SER A 226 7.86 12.44 -6.61
C SER A 226 9.06 12.41 -7.56
N ASP A 227 9.65 13.60 -7.82
CA ASP A 227 10.93 13.73 -8.55
C ASP A 227 12.05 12.90 -7.86
N ASP A 228 12.03 12.78 -6.54
CA ASP A 228 13.02 12.02 -5.77
C ASP A 228 12.90 10.52 -6.04
N VAL A 229 11.68 9.97 -5.95
CA VAL A 229 11.40 8.57 -6.26
C VAL A 229 11.79 8.25 -7.71
N GLN A 230 11.42 9.12 -8.67
CA GLN A 230 11.83 8.95 -10.07
C GLN A 230 13.35 8.91 -10.24
N THR A 231 14.09 9.74 -9.50
CA THR A 231 15.56 9.81 -9.55
C THR A 231 16.19 8.53 -8.99
N LEU A 232 15.67 8.00 -7.89
CA LEU A 232 16.17 6.76 -7.30
C LEU A 232 15.88 5.56 -8.18
N LEU A 233 14.67 5.43 -8.71
CA LEU A 233 14.32 4.35 -9.65
C LEU A 233 15.21 4.39 -10.90
N LYS A 234 15.47 5.59 -11.44
CA LYS A 234 16.44 5.78 -12.53
C LYS A 234 17.83 5.26 -12.14
N GLY A 235 18.39 5.72 -11.03
CA GLY A 235 19.74 5.32 -10.59
C GLY A 235 19.83 3.82 -10.26
N ALA A 236 18.75 3.25 -9.74
CA ALA A 236 18.60 1.82 -9.47
C ALA A 236 18.66 1.00 -10.77
N TRP A 237 17.94 1.43 -11.82
CA TRP A 237 17.97 0.79 -13.14
C TRP A 237 19.26 1.04 -13.93
N GLU A 238 19.94 2.17 -13.72
CA GLU A 238 21.26 2.44 -14.32
C GLU A 238 22.32 1.46 -13.81
N LYS A 239 22.32 1.16 -12.51
CA LYS A 239 23.31 0.30 -11.86
C LYS A 239 23.24 -1.17 -12.28
N GLU A 240 22.06 -1.69 -12.60
CA GLU A 240 21.89 -3.11 -12.93
C GLU A 240 22.32 -3.46 -14.36
N GLY A 241 22.54 -2.47 -15.23
CA GLY A 241 22.75 -2.70 -16.66
C GLY A 241 21.46 -3.20 -17.31
N ARG A 242 21.06 -2.61 -18.44
CA ARG A 242 19.76 -2.87 -19.08
C ARG A 242 19.69 -4.21 -19.84
N GLY A 243 20.20 -5.32 -19.27
CA GLY A 243 20.13 -6.65 -19.86
C GLY A 243 19.06 -7.51 -19.18
N ARG A 244 18.02 -7.94 -19.92
CA ARG A 244 16.94 -8.82 -19.40
C ARG A 244 17.47 -10.07 -18.67
N GLY A 245 18.62 -10.62 -19.09
CA GLY A 245 19.21 -11.82 -18.48
C GLY A 245 20.00 -11.60 -17.19
N ALA A 246 20.38 -10.35 -16.86
CA ALA A 246 21.14 -10.05 -15.63
C ALA A 246 20.23 -9.86 -14.41
N VAL A 247 18.97 -9.47 -14.63
CA VAL A 247 18.01 -9.13 -13.56
C VAL A 247 17.62 -10.37 -12.76
N GLU A 248 17.41 -11.52 -13.40
CA GLU A 248 16.93 -12.73 -12.71
C GLU A 248 17.99 -13.33 -11.78
N GLY A 249 19.24 -13.45 -12.23
CA GLY A 249 20.35 -13.95 -11.41
C GLY A 249 20.74 -13.00 -10.27
N PHE A 250 20.77 -11.70 -10.53
CA PHE A 250 21.08 -10.68 -9.52
C PHE A 250 19.99 -10.57 -8.45
N LEU A 251 18.72 -10.63 -8.87
CA LEU A 251 17.60 -10.62 -7.93
C LEU A 251 17.70 -11.83 -7.01
N MET A 252 17.82 -13.05 -7.53
CA MET A 252 17.86 -14.26 -6.69
C MET A 252 19.02 -14.26 -5.67
N ASP A 253 20.21 -13.77 -6.03
CA ASP A 253 21.34 -13.65 -5.09
C ASP A 253 21.07 -12.62 -3.98
N LYS A 254 20.50 -11.47 -4.33
CA LYS A 254 20.11 -10.46 -3.33
C LYS A 254 18.96 -10.91 -2.45
N ILE A 255 18.01 -11.65 -3.00
CA ILE A 255 16.91 -12.24 -2.24
C ILE A 255 17.46 -13.24 -1.22
N ALA A 256 18.34 -14.15 -1.64
CA ALA A 256 18.95 -15.16 -0.78
C ALA A 256 19.77 -14.57 0.38
N ASN A 257 20.28 -13.34 0.21
CA ASN A 257 21.10 -12.66 1.22
C ASN A 257 20.42 -11.43 1.85
N PHE A 258 19.13 -11.20 1.62
CA PHE A 258 18.51 -9.90 1.90
C PHE A 258 18.68 -9.44 3.36
N GLU A 259 18.48 -10.33 4.34
CA GLU A 259 18.62 -10.00 5.77
C GLU A 259 20.03 -9.55 6.14
N ARG A 260 21.03 -9.97 5.35
CA ARG A 260 22.42 -9.54 5.52
C ARG A 260 22.68 -8.15 4.95
N TRP A 261 21.90 -7.72 3.95
CA TRP A 261 22.12 -6.48 3.21
C TRP A 261 21.23 -5.33 3.66
N VAL A 262 20.07 -5.65 4.22
CA VAL A 262 19.01 -4.67 4.47
C VAL A 262 18.55 -4.76 5.92
N ASP A 263 18.71 -3.67 6.67
CA ASP A 263 18.08 -3.52 7.98
C ASP A 263 16.70 -2.86 7.82
N PRO A 264 15.60 -3.63 7.76
CA PRO A 264 14.25 -3.12 7.55
C PRO A 264 13.74 -2.24 8.71
N THR A 265 14.44 -2.25 9.85
CA THR A 265 14.09 -1.41 11.00
C THR A 265 14.49 0.05 10.76
N THR A 266 15.46 0.29 9.88
CA THR A 266 15.91 1.64 9.51
C THR A 266 15.18 2.17 8.27
N PRO A 267 14.97 3.51 8.16
CA PRO A 267 14.40 4.11 6.94
C PRO A 267 15.22 3.80 5.69
N LYS A 268 16.57 3.76 5.82
CA LYS A 268 17.48 3.46 4.72
C LYS A 268 17.33 2.01 4.24
N GLY A 269 17.32 1.04 5.16
CA GLY A 269 17.12 -0.35 4.76
C GLY A 269 15.72 -0.57 4.15
N ARG A 270 14.67 0.05 4.68
CA ARG A 270 13.36 0.04 4.01
C ARG A 270 13.42 0.59 2.59
N LEU A 271 14.09 1.73 2.38
CA LEU A 271 14.27 2.31 1.05
C LEU A 271 14.95 1.31 0.09
N GLU A 272 16.02 0.65 0.54
CA GLU A 272 16.75 -0.34 -0.25
C GLU A 272 15.86 -1.57 -0.57
N ALA A 273 15.10 -2.06 0.40
CA ALA A 273 14.12 -3.14 0.22
C ALA A 273 13.10 -2.83 -0.89
N TYR A 274 12.49 -1.65 -0.82
CA TYR A 274 11.46 -1.25 -1.77
C TYR A 274 12.03 -0.95 -3.16
N LEU A 275 13.24 -0.39 -3.24
CA LEU A 275 13.95 -0.23 -4.51
C LEU A 275 14.20 -1.59 -5.17
N MET A 276 14.68 -2.58 -4.41
CA MET A 276 14.88 -3.95 -4.92
C MET A 276 13.58 -4.55 -5.45
N MET A 277 12.45 -4.31 -4.78
CA MET A 277 11.14 -4.78 -5.24
C MET A 277 10.72 -4.15 -6.57
N CYS A 278 10.98 -2.86 -6.77
CA CYS A 278 10.70 -2.19 -8.04
C CYS A 278 11.70 -2.57 -9.15
N GLN A 279 12.96 -2.85 -8.80
CA GLN A 279 14.01 -3.27 -9.73
C GLN A 279 13.76 -4.66 -10.31
N GLY A 280 13.25 -5.59 -9.50
CA GLY A 280 12.89 -6.94 -9.95
C GLY A 280 11.72 -6.99 -10.94
N GLN A 281 11.16 -5.84 -11.34
CA GLN A 281 10.10 -5.74 -12.33
C GLN A 281 10.66 -5.31 -13.69
N GLU A 282 10.15 -5.89 -14.76
CA GLU A 282 10.38 -5.37 -16.12
C GLU A 282 9.90 -3.92 -16.25
N ALA A 283 10.35 -3.22 -17.30
CA ALA A 283 9.90 -1.88 -17.60
C ALA A 283 8.36 -1.79 -17.61
N PHE A 284 7.80 -0.92 -16.77
CA PHE A 284 6.37 -0.80 -16.57
C PHE A 284 5.87 0.62 -16.84
N CYS A 285 4.61 0.71 -17.29
CA CYS A 285 3.94 1.98 -17.49
C CYS A 285 3.86 2.75 -16.17
N ALA A 286 4.39 3.96 -16.12
CA ALA A 286 4.39 4.80 -14.92
C ALA A 286 2.97 5.22 -14.46
N VAL A 287 1.94 4.98 -15.28
CA VAL A 287 0.54 5.24 -14.94
C VAL A 287 -0.17 3.97 -14.52
N CYS A 288 -0.31 2.95 -15.38
CA CYS A 288 -1.11 1.77 -15.05
C CYS A 288 -0.28 0.55 -14.66
N GLY A 289 1.04 0.67 -14.53
CA GLY A 289 1.89 -0.43 -14.14
C GLY A 289 1.91 -1.62 -15.10
N SER A 290 1.47 -1.54 -16.36
CA SER A 290 1.58 -2.65 -17.34
C SER A 290 3.00 -2.79 -17.92
N ASN A 291 3.46 -4.01 -18.25
CA ASN A 291 4.82 -4.34 -18.78
C ASN A 291 4.77 -4.86 -20.22
N GLY A 292 3.66 -4.62 -20.93
CA GLY A 292 3.59 -4.96 -22.34
C GLY A 292 4.54 -4.08 -23.17
N GLU A 293 4.15 -3.81 -24.41
CA GLU A 293 4.90 -2.87 -25.24
C GLU A 293 4.81 -1.45 -24.65
N VAL A 294 5.87 -1.04 -23.95
CA VAL A 294 5.97 0.28 -23.34
C VAL A 294 6.84 1.23 -24.17
N LEU A 295 6.27 2.38 -24.50
CA LEU A 295 6.93 3.50 -25.13
C LEU A 295 7.77 4.25 -24.10
N ARG A 296 8.98 4.66 -24.48
CA ARG A 296 9.82 5.52 -23.63
C ARG A 296 9.51 6.98 -23.90
N CYS A 297 9.51 7.79 -22.84
CA CYS A 297 9.48 9.24 -22.97
C CYS A 297 10.60 9.73 -23.88
N SER A 298 10.29 10.45 -24.95
CA SER A 298 11.29 10.94 -25.92
C SER A 298 12.27 11.95 -25.33
N GLY A 299 11.86 12.70 -24.29
CA GLY A 299 12.70 13.69 -23.63
C GLY A 299 13.78 13.09 -22.73
N CYS A 300 13.39 12.27 -21.75
CA CYS A 300 14.31 11.70 -20.77
C CYS A 300 14.77 10.27 -21.12
N GLY A 301 13.94 9.50 -21.82
CA GLY A 301 14.19 8.09 -22.11
C GLY A 301 14.06 7.11 -20.96
N TRP A 302 13.62 7.59 -19.80
CA TRP A 302 13.56 6.82 -18.56
C TRP A 302 12.15 6.39 -18.21
N ALA A 303 11.21 7.32 -18.16
CA ALA A 303 9.82 6.97 -17.93
C ALA A 303 9.26 6.17 -19.11
N THR A 304 8.47 5.14 -18.80
CA THR A 304 7.82 4.31 -19.82
C THR A 304 6.30 4.36 -19.68
N TYR A 305 5.59 4.23 -20.79
CA TYR A 305 4.14 4.34 -20.90
C TYR A 305 3.62 3.32 -21.91
N CYS A 306 2.52 2.63 -21.60
CA CYS A 306 1.90 1.72 -22.58
C CYS A 306 1.14 2.48 -23.70
N SER A 307 0.93 3.79 -23.56
CA SER A 307 0.29 4.62 -24.58
C SER A 307 0.68 6.09 -24.47
N PRO A 308 0.56 6.89 -25.57
CA PRO A 308 0.71 8.34 -25.51
C PRO A 308 -0.30 9.02 -24.59
N MET A 309 -1.47 8.41 -24.35
CA MET A 309 -2.48 8.91 -23.42
C MET A 309 -1.93 8.91 -21.98
N HIS A 310 -1.39 7.78 -21.51
CA HIS A 310 -0.77 7.72 -20.18
C HIS A 310 0.44 8.64 -20.03
N GLN A 311 1.19 8.88 -21.11
CA GLN A 311 2.25 9.90 -21.08
C GLN A 311 1.68 11.31 -20.85
N ARG A 312 0.57 11.67 -21.52
CA ARG A 312 -0.11 12.97 -21.34
C ARG A 312 -0.69 13.09 -19.94
N ASP A 313 -1.36 12.06 -19.44
CA ASP A 313 -1.98 12.05 -18.11
C ASP A 313 -0.94 12.26 -17.00
N ASN A 314 0.25 11.66 -17.16
CA ASN A 314 1.35 11.82 -16.21
C ASN A 314 2.21 13.07 -16.46
N TRP A 315 1.97 13.82 -17.55
CA TRP A 315 2.88 14.88 -17.97
C TRP A 315 2.98 16.01 -16.94
N ALA A 316 1.87 16.38 -16.30
CA ALA A 316 1.85 17.41 -15.26
C ALA A 316 2.84 17.11 -14.12
N HIS A 317 2.98 15.84 -13.75
CA HIS A 317 3.89 15.39 -12.68
C HIS A 317 5.29 15.04 -13.19
N HIS A 318 5.42 14.61 -14.45
CA HIS A 318 6.70 14.19 -15.02
C HIS A 318 7.53 15.34 -15.60
N ARG A 319 6.89 16.41 -16.07
CA ARG A 319 7.54 17.46 -16.88
C ARG A 319 8.76 18.09 -16.19
N SER A 320 8.66 18.42 -14.91
CA SER A 320 9.75 19.01 -14.12
C SER A 320 10.95 18.09 -14.06
N TRP A 321 10.72 16.82 -13.71
CA TRP A 321 11.76 15.80 -13.64
C TRP A 321 12.38 15.51 -15.00
N CYS A 322 11.55 15.40 -16.05
CA CYS A 322 11.96 15.14 -17.42
C CYS A 322 12.95 16.19 -17.92
N LYS A 323 12.68 17.48 -17.64
CA LYS A 323 13.57 18.58 -18.03
C LYS A 323 14.94 18.47 -17.36
N LYS A 324 15.01 18.05 -16.09
CA LYS A 324 16.26 17.86 -15.33
C LYS A 324 17.04 16.61 -15.77
N ASN A 325 16.36 15.62 -16.36
CA ASN A 325 16.92 14.32 -16.73
C ASN A 325 16.82 14.07 -18.24
N ARG A 326 17.01 15.09 -19.08
CA ARG A 326 17.03 14.93 -20.54
C ARG A 326 18.14 13.97 -20.95
N ARG A 327 17.91 13.21 -22.02
CA ARG A 327 18.98 12.42 -22.66
C ARG A 327 20.12 13.38 -23.04
N SER A 328 21.34 13.06 -22.64
CA SER A 328 22.52 13.72 -23.17
C SER A 328 22.60 13.43 -24.67
N THR A 329 22.62 14.47 -25.50
CA THR A 329 22.77 14.35 -26.97
C THR A 329 24.21 14.00 -27.38
N HIS A 330 25.06 13.58 -26.45
CA HIS A 330 26.40 13.09 -26.73
C HIS A 330 26.34 11.60 -27.04
N SER A 331 26.04 11.31 -28.31
CA SER A 331 26.24 10.01 -28.97
C SER A 331 26.85 10.29 -30.33
#